data_AF-A0A4P7WBY1-F1
#
_entry.id   AF-A0A4P7WBY1-F1
#
_cell.length_a   1.000
_cell.length_b   1.000
_cell.length_c   1.000
_cell.angle_alpha   90.00
_cell.angle_beta   90.00
_cell.angle_gamma   90.00
#
_symmetry.space_group_name_H-M   'P 1'
#
loop_
_entity.id
_entity.type
_entity.pdbx_description
1 polymer ?
#
loop_
_entity_poly.entity_id
_entity_poly.type
_entity_poly.pdbx_seq_one_letter_code
_entity_poly.pdbx_strand_id
1 'polypeptide(L)'
;MKKIIFLLVASFSFSLSHNAWAEICNGVAVKDFKDESGSLVKKGTLIEQLHMGDFNSKGDPVTYEVHGGYVWPAKMIKLKNCHIVKTQKNGSISSDIILDDTPENQYQIKFQRTEKFLSDNANLTGILGQGITEEALAKPDSKLGKAVTSFIENRKKDKNFPAPDVKYWEALIND
;
A
#
# COMPACT_ATOMS: atom_id res chain seq x y z
N MET A 1 31.61 -15.63 -34.78
CA MET A 1 31.44 -14.90 -33.51
C MET A 1 29.95 -14.72 -33.25
N LYS A 2 29.37 -15.48 -32.31
CA LYS A 2 27.94 -15.39 -31.94
C LYS A 2 27.77 -14.18 -31.02
N LYS A 3 26.99 -13.17 -31.45
CA LYS A 3 26.59 -12.04 -30.61
C LYS A 3 25.50 -12.52 -29.65
N ILE A 4 25.87 -12.70 -28.39
CA ILE A 4 24.92 -12.90 -27.30
C ILE A 4 24.34 -11.52 -26.99
N ILE A 5 23.08 -11.30 -27.36
CA ILE A 5 22.32 -10.12 -26.96
C ILE A 5 21.90 -10.35 -25.52
N PHE A 6 22.54 -9.66 -24.58
CA PHE A 6 22.06 -9.54 -23.21
C PHE A 6 20.77 -8.71 -23.25
N LEU A 7 19.61 -9.37 -23.09
CA LEU A 7 18.39 -8.67 -22.72
C LEU A 7 18.60 -8.08 -21.32
N LEU A 8 18.78 -6.76 -21.26
CA LEU A 8 18.59 -5.99 -20.05
C LEU A 8 17.10 -6.09 -19.70
N VAL A 9 16.78 -6.96 -18.74
CA VAL A 9 15.50 -6.91 -18.01
C VAL A 9 15.53 -5.60 -17.24
N ALA A 10 14.97 -4.55 -17.83
CA ALA A 10 14.80 -3.26 -17.19
C ALA A 10 13.95 -3.46 -15.94
N SER A 11 14.61 -3.48 -14.79
CA SER A 11 13.97 -3.58 -13.49
C SER A 11 13.15 -2.30 -13.29
N PHE A 12 11.83 -2.41 -13.45
CA PHE A 12 10.89 -1.29 -13.37
C PHE A 12 10.83 -0.77 -11.92
N SER A 13 11.58 0.28 -11.63
CA SER A 13 11.47 1.02 -10.38
C SER A 13 10.31 2.02 -10.48
N PHE A 14 9.10 1.57 -10.18
CA PHE A 14 7.90 2.41 -10.08
C PHE A 14 8.06 3.44 -8.94
N SER A 15 8.63 4.60 -9.25
CA SER A 15 8.70 5.74 -8.32
C SER A 15 7.40 6.55 -8.41
N LEU A 16 6.30 6.01 -7.89
CA LEU A 16 5.09 6.79 -7.63
C LEU A 16 5.23 7.38 -6.22
N SER A 17 5.29 8.70 -6.10
CA SER A 17 5.51 9.44 -4.84
C SER A 17 4.28 9.45 -3.90
N HIS A 18 3.40 8.46 -4.00
CA HIS A 18 2.30 8.27 -3.07
C HIS A 18 2.73 7.26 -2.02
N ASN A 19 2.61 7.66 -0.76
CA ASN A 19 2.87 6.80 0.39
C ASN A 19 1.84 5.67 0.39
N ALA A 20 2.32 4.43 0.43
CA ALA A 20 1.50 3.23 0.54
C ALA A 20 0.90 3.18 1.96
N TRP A 21 -0.43 3.26 2.07
CA TRP A 21 -1.15 3.22 3.34
C TRP A 21 -0.98 1.86 4.00
N ALA A 22 -0.65 1.83 5.28
CA ALA A 22 -0.22 0.58 5.90
C ALA A 22 -1.36 -0.35 6.33
N GLU A 23 -2.22 -0.80 5.40
CA GLU A 23 -3.26 -1.82 5.66
C GLU A 23 -2.68 -3.19 6.08
N ILE A 24 -1.38 -3.40 5.89
CA ILE A 24 -0.63 -4.60 6.32
C ILE A 24 0.52 -4.27 7.27
N CYS A 25 0.44 -3.14 7.98
CA CYS A 25 1.44 -2.80 9.00
C CYS A 25 1.42 -3.88 10.08
N ASN A 26 2.58 -4.42 10.38
CA ASN A 26 2.76 -5.40 11.43
C ASN A 26 3.55 -4.77 12.58
N GLY A 27 3.18 -5.16 13.79
CA GLY A 27 3.93 -4.83 15.00
C GLY A 27 4.26 -6.07 15.81
N VAL A 28 5.02 -5.86 16.88
CA VAL A 28 5.34 -6.89 17.84
C VAL A 28 5.08 -6.39 19.26
N ALA A 29 4.45 -7.22 20.07
CA ALA A 29 4.26 -6.97 21.48
C ALA A 29 5.62 -6.83 22.20
N VAL A 30 5.90 -5.69 22.84
CA VAL A 30 7.20 -5.45 23.50
C VAL A 30 7.26 -6.01 24.92
N LYS A 31 6.10 -6.32 25.51
CA LYS A 31 5.92 -6.99 26.80
C LYS A 31 4.55 -7.69 26.83
N ASP A 32 4.30 -8.46 27.88
CA ASP A 32 2.98 -9.06 28.11
C ASP A 32 1.95 -7.99 28.47
N PHE A 33 0.75 -8.09 27.91
CA PHE A 33 -0.41 -7.26 28.26
C PHE A 33 -1.73 -7.99 27.94
N LYS A 34 -2.84 -7.46 28.46
CA LYS A 34 -4.17 -7.93 28.07
C LYS A 34 -4.71 -7.05 26.96
N ASP A 35 -5.24 -7.66 25.91
CA ASP A 35 -6.01 -6.94 24.89
C ASP A 35 -7.39 -6.51 25.44
N GLU A 36 -8.20 -5.87 24.61
CA GLU A 36 -9.53 -5.38 25.01
C GLU A 36 -10.51 -6.50 25.37
N SER A 37 -10.31 -7.72 24.85
CA SER A 37 -11.10 -8.90 25.26
C SER A 37 -10.67 -9.47 26.61
N GLY A 38 -9.58 -8.95 27.19
CA GLY A 38 -8.96 -9.47 28.41
C GLY A 38 -8.00 -10.64 28.14
N SER A 39 -7.77 -11.00 26.88
CA SER A 39 -6.88 -12.10 26.49
C SER A 39 -5.42 -11.69 26.63
N LEU A 40 -4.59 -12.61 27.12
CA LEU A 40 -3.17 -12.36 27.32
C LEU A 40 -2.42 -12.38 25.98
N VAL A 41 -1.87 -11.23 25.59
CA VAL A 41 -0.90 -11.10 24.52
C VAL A 41 0.50 -11.20 25.14
N LYS A 42 1.30 -12.16 24.66
CA LYS A 42 2.66 -12.37 25.13
C LYS A 42 3.64 -11.45 24.42
N LYS A 43 4.73 -11.10 25.10
CA LYS A 43 5.89 -10.46 24.48
C LYS A 43 6.36 -11.27 23.28
N GLY A 44 6.65 -10.58 22.17
CA GLY A 44 7.09 -11.20 20.93
C GLY A 44 5.96 -11.68 20.02
N THR A 45 4.70 -11.65 20.47
CA THR A 45 3.54 -11.91 19.61
C THR A 45 3.54 -10.92 18.44
N LEU A 46 3.46 -11.46 17.22
CA LEU A 46 3.23 -10.71 16.01
C LEU A 46 1.79 -10.20 16.01
N ILE A 47 1.61 -8.93 15.70
CA ILE A 47 0.31 -8.27 15.61
C ILE A 47 0.18 -7.81 14.18
N GLU A 48 -0.73 -8.42 13.45
CA GLU A 48 -0.89 -8.21 12.02
C GLU A 48 -1.92 -7.12 11.75
N GLN A 49 -1.80 -6.44 10.60
CA GLN A 49 -2.82 -5.49 10.11
C GLN A 49 -3.17 -4.37 11.10
N LEU A 50 -2.13 -3.73 11.63
CA LEU A 50 -2.23 -2.50 12.40
C LEU A 50 -2.69 -1.34 11.50
N HIS A 51 -3.75 -0.67 11.87
CA HIS A 51 -4.23 0.56 11.28
C HIS A 51 -3.91 1.77 12.18
N MET A 52 -4.08 2.95 11.61
CA MET A 52 -3.97 4.21 12.32
C MET A 52 -5.03 4.27 13.42
N GLY A 53 -4.61 4.35 14.68
CA GLY A 53 -5.49 4.65 15.81
C GLY A 53 -5.38 6.12 16.23
N ASP A 54 -5.47 6.36 17.53
CA ASP A 54 -5.37 7.70 18.09
C ASP A 54 -3.93 8.20 18.15
N PHE A 55 -3.74 9.48 17.84
CA PHE A 55 -2.47 10.20 17.99
C PHE A 55 -2.65 11.39 18.93
N ASN A 56 -1.62 11.68 19.74
CA ASN A 56 -1.63 12.87 20.58
C ASN A 56 -1.34 14.14 19.76
N SER A 57 -1.42 15.31 20.39
CA SER A 57 -1.15 16.62 19.75
C SER A 57 0.30 16.80 19.23
N LYS A 58 1.22 15.91 19.60
CA LYS A 58 2.60 15.85 19.11
C LYS A 58 2.78 14.86 17.95
N GLY A 59 1.69 14.23 17.50
CA GLY A 59 1.71 13.17 16.50
C GLY A 59 2.36 11.88 16.99
N ASP A 60 2.43 11.63 18.30
CA ASP A 60 2.84 10.31 18.79
C ASP A 60 1.62 9.39 18.88
N PRO A 61 1.78 8.09 18.53
CA PRO A 61 0.69 7.14 18.57
C PRO A 61 0.31 6.86 20.04
N VAL A 62 -0.98 6.91 20.33
CA VAL A 62 -1.58 6.51 21.61
C VAL A 62 -2.10 5.09 21.50
N THR A 63 -2.76 4.79 20.39
CA THR A 63 -3.28 3.47 20.05
C THR A 63 -3.01 3.10 18.60
N TYR A 64 -3.07 1.80 18.32
CA TYR A 64 -3.21 1.27 16.97
C TYR A 64 -4.50 0.47 16.92
N GLU A 65 -5.24 0.60 15.83
CA GLU A 65 -6.38 -0.26 15.56
C GLU A 65 -5.89 -1.54 14.88
N VAL A 66 -6.58 -2.66 15.06
CA VAL A 66 -6.28 -3.93 14.39
C VAL A 66 -7.48 -4.31 13.54
N HIS A 67 -7.22 -4.76 12.32
CA HIS A 67 -8.27 -5.30 11.47
C HIS A 67 -8.99 -6.46 12.19
N GLY A 68 -10.29 -6.32 12.43
CA GLY A 68 -11.05 -7.19 13.35
C GLY A 68 -11.60 -6.48 14.59
N GLY A 69 -11.29 -5.19 14.77
CA GLY A 69 -12.03 -4.30 15.67
C GLY A 69 -11.45 -4.13 17.07
N TYR A 70 -10.18 -4.46 17.27
CA TYR A 70 -9.51 -4.25 18.55
C TYR A 70 -8.63 -3.00 18.52
N VAL A 71 -8.60 -2.25 19.62
CA VAL A 71 -7.71 -1.09 19.82
C VAL A 71 -6.61 -1.46 20.81
N TRP A 72 -5.37 -1.31 20.36
CA TRP A 72 -4.20 -1.76 21.10
C TRP A 72 -3.36 -0.56 21.54
N PRO A 73 -2.90 -0.51 22.81
CA PRO A 73 -2.08 0.59 23.30
C PRO A 73 -0.73 0.64 22.58
N ALA A 74 -0.42 1.75 21.92
CA ALA A 74 0.78 1.90 21.09
C ALA A 74 2.08 1.66 21.88
N LYS A 75 2.12 2.02 23.16
CA LYS A 75 3.26 1.76 24.07
C LYS A 75 3.59 0.27 24.26
N MET A 76 2.67 -0.64 23.92
CA MET A 76 2.88 -2.09 24.00
C MET A 76 3.36 -2.68 22.68
N ILE A 77 3.44 -1.88 21.62
CA ILE A 77 3.67 -2.34 20.26
C ILE A 77 4.90 -1.63 19.69
N LYS A 78 5.80 -2.40 19.08
CA LYS A 78 6.85 -1.88 18.20
C LYS A 78 6.48 -2.22 16.76
N LEU A 79 6.41 -1.22 15.89
CA LEU A 79 6.20 -1.42 14.45
C LEU A 79 7.38 -2.18 13.84
N LYS A 80 7.09 -3.08 12.88
CA LYS A 80 8.08 -4.02 12.31
C LYS A 80 8.42 -3.76 10.84
N ASN A 81 7.43 -3.51 10.00
CA ASN A 81 7.56 -3.30 8.55
C ASN A 81 6.92 -1.98 8.09
N CYS A 82 6.79 -1.05 9.02
CA CYS A 82 6.13 0.23 8.85
C CYS A 82 6.71 1.24 9.84
N HIS A 83 6.56 2.51 9.52
CA HIS A 83 6.97 3.62 10.38
C HIS A 83 5.93 4.74 10.36
N ILE A 84 6.02 5.61 11.36
CA ILE A 84 5.17 6.80 11.45
C ILE A 84 5.88 7.96 10.75
N VAL A 85 5.16 8.61 9.84
CA VAL A 85 5.58 9.89 9.26
C VAL A 85 4.71 11.00 9.83
N LYS A 86 5.35 12.05 10.32
CA LYS A 86 4.69 13.24 10.85
C LYS A 86 4.76 14.36 9.84
N THR A 87 3.62 14.98 9.57
CA THR A 87 3.51 16.16 8.70
C THR A 87 2.99 17.33 9.51
N GLN A 88 3.70 18.45 9.50
CA GLN A 88 3.26 19.68 10.17
C GLN A 88 2.69 20.67 9.14
N LYS A 89 1.46 21.15 9.38
CA LYS A 89 0.81 22.16 8.54
C LYS A 89 0.03 23.14 9.42
N ASN A 90 0.30 24.43 9.26
CA ASN A 90 -0.38 25.52 9.99
C ASN A 90 -0.42 25.33 11.51
N GLY A 91 0.68 24.84 12.11
CA GLY A 91 0.77 24.60 13.56
C GLY A 91 0.09 23.31 14.05
N SER A 92 -0.56 22.56 13.16
CA SER A 92 -1.12 21.23 13.46
C SER A 92 -0.17 20.13 12.98
N ILE A 93 -0.04 19.05 13.75
CA ILE A 93 0.70 17.84 13.39
C ILE A 93 -0.32 16.77 12.98
N SER A 94 -0.18 16.28 11.75
CA SER A 94 -0.83 15.06 11.26
C SER A 94 0.21 13.95 11.22
N SER A 95 -0.20 12.70 11.43
CA SER A 95 0.69 11.54 11.41
C SER A 95 0.03 10.43 10.62
N ASP A 96 0.83 9.73 9.82
CA ASP A 96 0.41 8.59 9.02
C ASP A 96 1.33 7.39 9.31
N ILE A 97 0.82 6.18 9.13
CA ILE A 97 1.62 4.96 9.13
C ILE A 97 1.90 4.55 7.68
N ILE A 98 3.18 4.38 7.35
CA ILE A 98 3.66 4.06 6.00
C ILE A 98 4.41 2.74 6.05
N LEU A 99 4.20 1.89 5.04
CA LEU A 99 4.99 0.67 4.87
C LEU A 99 6.45 1.00 4.55
N ASP A 100 7.36 0.28 5.19
CA ASP A 100 8.79 0.39 4.91
C ASP A 100 9.08 -0.11 3.48
N ASP A 101 9.96 0.58 2.77
CA ASP A 101 10.37 0.24 1.40
C ASP A 101 11.35 -0.95 1.41
N THR A 102 10.85 -2.14 1.76
CA THR A 102 11.62 -3.39 1.83
C THR A 102 11.18 -4.37 0.74
N PRO A 103 12.00 -5.38 0.37
CA PRO A 103 11.64 -6.42 -0.58
C PRO A 103 10.32 -7.12 -0.25
N GLU A 104 10.06 -7.37 1.04
CA GLU A 104 8.85 -8.06 1.53
C GLU A 104 7.59 -7.21 1.33
N ASN A 105 7.70 -5.89 1.43
CA ASN A 105 6.58 -4.96 1.27
C ASN A 105 6.39 -4.49 -0.19
N GLN A 106 7.33 -4.77 -1.10
CA GLN A 106 7.31 -4.23 -2.47
C GLN A 106 6.01 -4.50 -3.22
N TYR A 107 5.47 -5.72 -3.09
CA TYR A 107 4.23 -6.07 -3.78
C TYR A 107 3.08 -5.18 -3.32
N GLN A 108 2.88 -5.05 -2.01
CA GLN A 108 1.80 -4.22 -1.47
C GLN A 108 2.00 -2.74 -1.80
N ILE A 109 3.24 -2.24 -1.71
CA ILE A 109 3.55 -0.86 -2.08
C ILE A 109 3.18 -0.61 -3.55
N LYS A 110 3.53 -1.54 -4.45
CA LYS A 110 3.14 -1.44 -5.87
C LYS A 110 1.64 -1.53 -6.06
N PHE A 111 0.97 -2.44 -5.34
CA PHE A 111 -0.48 -2.61 -5.36
C PHE A 111 -1.17 -1.29 -5.01
N GLN A 112 -0.94 -0.75 -3.82
CA GLN A 112 -1.64 0.45 -3.35
C GLN A 112 -1.34 1.69 -4.20
N ARG A 113 -0.09 1.82 -4.66
CA ARG A 113 0.28 2.92 -5.57
C ARG A 113 -0.43 2.80 -6.91
N THR A 114 -0.56 1.59 -7.44
CA THR A 114 -1.24 1.33 -8.72
C THR A 114 -2.74 1.52 -8.59
N GLU A 115 -3.36 0.92 -7.57
CA GLU A 115 -4.78 1.06 -7.27
C GLU A 115 -5.15 2.53 -7.07
N LYS A 116 -4.40 3.26 -6.23
CA LYS A 116 -4.63 4.69 -6.02
C LYS A 116 -4.51 5.48 -7.32
N PHE A 117 -3.50 5.20 -8.14
CA PHE A 117 -3.34 5.88 -9.42
C PHE A 117 -4.54 5.64 -10.34
N LEU A 118 -5.00 4.39 -10.44
CA LEU A 118 -6.15 4.01 -11.25
C LEU A 118 -7.46 4.63 -10.73
N SER A 119 -7.64 4.68 -9.42
CA SER A 119 -8.75 5.38 -8.78
C SER A 119 -8.75 6.88 -9.13
N ASP A 120 -7.64 7.56 -8.87
CA ASP A 120 -7.51 9.02 -9.07
C ASP A 120 -7.61 9.43 -10.56
N ASN A 121 -7.19 8.57 -11.50
CA ASN A 121 -7.02 8.95 -12.91
C ASN A 121 -7.97 8.25 -13.88
N ALA A 122 -8.58 7.13 -13.50
CA ALA A 122 -9.48 6.34 -14.34
C ALA A 122 -10.83 6.03 -13.68
N ASN A 123 -11.09 6.58 -12.48
CA ASN A 123 -12.33 6.34 -11.73
C ASN A 123 -12.58 4.85 -11.44
N LEU A 124 -11.49 4.07 -11.34
CA LEU A 124 -11.53 2.65 -11.01
C LEU A 124 -11.43 2.49 -9.50
N THR A 125 -12.58 2.31 -8.85
CA THR A 125 -12.70 2.23 -7.39
C THR A 125 -13.28 0.88 -6.95
N GLY A 126 -13.11 0.57 -5.66
CA GLY A 126 -13.65 -0.65 -5.05
C GLY A 126 -13.13 -1.93 -5.69
N ILE A 127 -13.99 -2.95 -5.75
CA ILE A 127 -13.63 -4.31 -6.17
C ILE A 127 -13.02 -4.35 -7.58
N LEU A 128 -13.55 -3.55 -8.50
CA LEU A 128 -13.04 -3.52 -9.88
C LEU A 128 -11.62 -2.96 -9.93
N GLY A 129 -11.36 -1.84 -9.24
CA GLY A 129 -10.02 -1.25 -9.16
C GLY A 129 -9.00 -2.20 -8.52
N GLN A 130 -9.42 -2.91 -7.46
CA GLN A 130 -8.61 -3.93 -6.79
C GLN A 130 -8.27 -5.10 -7.73
N GLY A 131 -9.28 -5.69 -8.37
CA GLY A 131 -9.09 -6.82 -9.27
C GLY A 131 -8.21 -6.48 -10.47
N ILE A 132 -8.40 -5.29 -11.06
CA ILE A 132 -7.54 -4.82 -12.17
C ILE A 132 -6.10 -4.68 -11.70
N THR A 133 -5.89 -4.10 -10.52
CA THR A 133 -4.55 -3.90 -9.96
C THR A 133 -3.86 -5.22 -9.68
N GLU A 134 -4.57 -6.16 -9.05
CA GLU A 134 -4.05 -7.49 -8.72
C GLU A 134 -3.63 -8.25 -9.98
N GLU A 135 -4.52 -8.36 -10.96
CA GLU A 135 -4.25 -9.09 -12.20
C GLU A 135 -3.14 -8.42 -13.03
N ALA A 136 -3.11 -7.09 -13.11
CA ALA A 136 -2.07 -6.35 -13.82
C ALA A 136 -0.68 -6.54 -13.19
N LEU A 137 -0.59 -6.64 -11.86
CA LEU A 137 0.68 -6.89 -11.17
C LEU A 137 1.09 -8.36 -11.20
N ALA A 138 0.12 -9.28 -11.16
CA ALA A 138 0.38 -10.72 -11.26
C ALA A 138 0.81 -11.14 -12.67
N LYS A 139 0.22 -10.53 -13.71
CA LYS A 139 0.47 -10.84 -15.13
C LYS A 139 0.79 -9.57 -15.93
N PRO A 140 1.95 -8.93 -15.71
CA PRO A 140 2.29 -7.66 -16.37
C PRO A 140 2.32 -7.74 -17.90
N ASP A 141 2.58 -8.93 -18.46
CA ASP A 141 2.60 -9.16 -19.90
C ASP A 141 1.24 -9.48 -20.54
N SER A 142 0.18 -9.63 -19.73
CA SER A 142 -1.19 -9.82 -20.23
C SER A 142 -1.69 -8.57 -20.96
N LYS A 143 -2.83 -8.68 -21.67
CA LYS A 143 -3.46 -7.52 -22.30
C LYS A 143 -3.80 -6.45 -21.26
N LEU A 144 -4.34 -6.88 -20.10
CA LEU A 144 -4.64 -6.00 -18.98
C LEU A 144 -3.38 -5.36 -18.39
N GLY A 145 -2.35 -6.15 -18.09
CA GLY A 145 -1.10 -5.66 -17.52
C GLY A 145 -0.42 -4.61 -18.40
N LYS A 146 -0.38 -4.84 -19.71
CA LYS A 146 0.11 -3.88 -20.71
C LYS A 146 -0.76 -2.63 -20.81
N ALA A 147 -2.08 -2.78 -20.77
CA ALA A 147 -3.00 -1.64 -20.82
C ALA A 147 -2.86 -0.73 -19.59
N VAL A 148 -2.79 -1.31 -18.39
CA VAL A 148 -2.56 -0.58 -17.13
C VAL A 148 -1.21 0.14 -17.16
N THR A 149 -0.14 -0.56 -17.55
CA THR A 149 1.21 0.03 -17.65
C THR A 149 1.24 1.20 -18.64
N SER A 150 0.69 0.99 -19.85
CA SER A 150 0.60 2.02 -20.89
C SER A 150 -0.20 3.24 -20.43
N PHE A 151 -1.34 3.02 -19.76
CA PHE A 151 -2.16 4.11 -19.22
C PHE A 151 -1.39 4.94 -18.18
N ILE A 152 -0.75 4.28 -17.21
CA ILE A 152 0.04 4.95 -16.17
C ILE A 152 1.17 5.77 -16.79
N GLU A 153 1.91 5.20 -17.73
CA GLU A 153 3.04 5.88 -18.37
C GLU A 153 2.62 7.10 -19.19
N ASN A 154 1.56 6.96 -19.99
CA ASN A 154 1.07 8.06 -20.81
C ASN A 154 0.48 9.17 -19.94
N ARG A 155 -0.27 8.82 -18.89
CA ARG A 155 -0.84 9.80 -17.95
C ARG A 155 0.22 10.54 -17.14
N LYS A 156 1.35 9.89 -16.81
CA LYS A 156 2.51 10.57 -16.19
C LYS A 156 3.18 11.59 -17.11
N LYS A 157 3.20 11.32 -18.42
CA LYS A 157 3.79 12.21 -19.44
C LYS A 157 2.82 13.34 -19.82
N ASP A 158 1.53 13.04 -19.87
CA ASP A 158 0.46 13.97 -20.15
C ASP A 158 -0.70 13.76 -19.19
N LYS A 159 -0.89 14.68 -18.25
CA LYS A 159 -1.99 14.64 -17.27
C LYS A 159 -3.38 14.60 -17.91
N ASN A 160 -3.51 15.03 -19.17
CA ASN A 160 -4.77 15.02 -19.92
C ASN A 160 -4.94 13.77 -20.81
N PHE A 161 -3.99 12.84 -20.83
CA PHE A 161 -4.10 11.59 -21.59
C PHE A 161 -5.43 10.90 -21.25
N PRO A 162 -6.29 10.55 -22.21
CA PRO A 162 -7.64 10.08 -21.90
C PRO A 162 -7.64 8.80 -21.06
N ALA A 163 -8.52 8.75 -20.05
CA ALA A 163 -8.81 7.50 -19.36
C ALA A 163 -9.68 6.62 -20.26
N PRO A 164 -9.36 5.33 -20.42
CA PRO A 164 -10.32 4.37 -20.93
C PRO A 164 -11.55 4.33 -20.03
N ASP A 165 -12.72 4.10 -20.61
CA ASP A 165 -13.94 3.95 -19.83
C ASP A 165 -13.93 2.67 -18.98
N VAL A 166 -14.84 2.58 -18.01
CA VAL A 166 -14.94 1.43 -17.10
C VAL A 166 -15.16 0.12 -17.86
N LYS A 167 -15.94 0.13 -18.94
CA LYS A 167 -16.27 -1.08 -19.72
C LYS A 167 -15.06 -1.65 -20.45
N TYR A 168 -14.14 -0.79 -20.90
CA TYR A 168 -12.87 -1.22 -21.47
C TYR A 168 -12.08 -2.07 -20.47
N TRP A 169 -12.02 -1.63 -19.21
CA TRP A 169 -11.31 -2.35 -18.17
C TRP A 169 -12.01 -3.65 -17.78
N GLU A 170 -13.34 -3.64 -17.67
CA GLU A 170 -14.15 -4.84 -17.45
C GLU A 170 -13.97 -5.88 -18.55
N ALA A 171 -13.84 -5.45 -19.81
CA ALA A 171 -13.58 -6.37 -20.92
C ALA A 171 -12.21 -7.04 -20.81
N LEU A 172 -11.18 -6.30 -20.36
CA LEU A 172 -9.81 -6.81 -20.27
C LEU A 172 -9.56 -7.73 -19.09
N ILE A 173 -10.24 -7.54 -17.96
CA ILE A 173 -10.06 -8.42 -16.78
C ILE A 173 -10.74 -9.78 -16.96
N ASN A 174 -11.70 -9.90 -17.88
CA ASN A 174 -12.45 -11.11 -18.15
C ASN A 174 -11.93 -11.94 -19.34
N ASP A 175 -10.83 -11.50 -19.99
CA ASP A 175 -10.19 -12.14 -21.15
C ASP A 175 -8.90 -12.89 -20.75
#